data_AF-A0A958VN80-F1
#
_entry.id   AF-A0A958VN80-F1
#
_cell.length_a   1.000
_cell.length_b   1.000
_cell.length_c   1.000
_cell.angle_alpha   90.00
_cell.angle_beta   90.00
_cell.angle_gamma   90.00
#
_symmetry.space_group_name_H-M   'P 1'
#
loop_
_entity.id
_entity.type
_entity.pdbx_description
1 polymer ?
#
loop_
_entity_poly.entity_id
_entity_poly.type
_entity_poly.pdbx_seq_one_letter_code
_entity_poly.pdbx_strand_id
1 'polypeptide(L)'
;LIPGTLWEEYHVEVGKVMTSELLGLGLLDKADVQNENPDWPAYKKYFMHGTSHHMGLDTHDYGILTEPMQANMVFTVEPGIYIPDEGFGIRIEDDVVVQEKGEPFNLMKNIPIEAEEIEELMNK
;
A
#
# COMPACT_ATOMS: atom_id res chain seq x y z
N LEU A 1 -6.04 -3.35 7.81
CA LEU A 1 -5.93 -2.39 8.92
C LEU A 1 -7.11 -2.58 9.88
N ILE A 2 -6.92 -3.36 10.94
CA ILE A 2 -7.94 -3.63 11.97
C ILE A 2 -7.31 -3.40 13.36
N PRO A 3 -8.11 -3.21 14.42
CA PRO A 3 -7.56 -3.07 15.77
C PRO A 3 -6.68 -4.26 16.16
N GLY A 4 -5.54 -3.98 16.80
CA GLY A 4 -4.58 -4.99 17.23
C GLY A 4 -3.49 -5.33 16.19
N THR A 5 -3.64 -4.93 14.92
CA THR A 5 -2.57 -5.11 13.92
C THR A 5 -1.36 -4.25 14.26
N LEU A 6 -0.15 -4.82 14.16
CA LEU A 6 1.09 -4.06 14.22
C LEU A 6 1.43 -3.50 12.83
N TRP A 7 1.89 -2.25 12.79
CA TRP A 7 2.23 -1.55 11.54
C TRP A 7 3.32 -2.28 10.73
N GLU A 8 4.32 -2.84 11.43
CA GLU A 8 5.40 -3.60 10.81
C GLU A 8 4.90 -4.89 10.16
N GLU A 9 4.09 -5.69 10.87
CA GLU A 9 3.51 -6.93 10.34
C GLU A 9 2.65 -6.66 9.11
N TYR A 10 1.87 -5.58 9.13
CA TYR A 10 1.10 -5.13 7.98
C TYR A 10 1.99 -4.85 6.75
N HIS A 11 3.12 -4.15 6.93
CA HIS A 11 4.06 -3.88 5.83
C HIS A 11 4.71 -5.15 5.30
N VAL A 12 5.01 -6.11 6.17
CA VAL A 12 5.54 -7.43 5.77
C VAL A 12 4.52 -8.18 4.90
N GLU A 13 3.25 -8.22 5.30
CA GLU A 13 2.20 -8.88 4.51
C GLU A 13 1.97 -8.19 3.17
N VAL A 14 1.96 -6.86 3.12
CA VAL A 14 1.88 -6.13 1.85
C VAL A 14 3.09 -6.43 0.96
N GLY A 15 4.29 -6.51 1.54
CA GLY A 15 5.50 -6.90 0.82
C GLY A 15 5.37 -8.27 0.14
N LYS A 16 4.76 -9.25 0.82
CA LYS A 16 4.50 -10.58 0.24
C LYS A 16 3.53 -10.52 -0.94
N VAL A 17 2.45 -9.74 -0.80
CA VAL A 17 1.48 -9.53 -1.89
C VAL A 17 2.18 -8.86 -3.07
N MET A 18 2.92 -7.78 -2.83
CA MET A 18 3.65 -7.07 -3.87
C MET A 18 4.68 -7.96 -4.58
N THR A 19 5.44 -8.79 -3.85
CA THR A 19 6.35 -9.77 -4.45
C THR A 19 5.60 -10.73 -5.38
N SER A 20 4.44 -11.22 -4.97
CA SER A 20 3.60 -12.11 -5.79
C SER A 20 3.13 -11.42 -7.08
N GLU A 21 2.63 -10.18 -6.98
CA GLU A 21 2.18 -9.41 -8.14
C GLU A 21 3.33 -9.12 -9.10
N LEU A 22 4.49 -8.71 -8.60
CA LEU A 22 5.68 -8.42 -9.42
C LEU A 22 6.23 -9.67 -10.12
N LEU A 23 6.14 -10.85 -9.49
CA LEU A 23 6.43 -12.14 -10.13
C LEU A 23 5.41 -12.45 -11.25
N GLY A 24 4.12 -12.18 -10.99
CA GLY A 24 3.05 -12.37 -11.97
C GLY A 24 3.19 -11.47 -13.20
N LEU A 25 3.65 -10.24 -13.00
CA LEU A 25 3.95 -9.26 -14.06
C LEU A 25 5.29 -9.53 -14.77
N GLY A 26 6.12 -10.44 -14.27
CA GLY A 26 7.45 -10.73 -14.80
C GLY A 26 8.48 -9.62 -14.55
N LEU A 27 8.20 -8.69 -13.63
CA LEU A 27 9.13 -7.64 -13.22
C LEU A 27 10.19 -8.16 -12.25
N LEU A 28 9.88 -9.23 -11.53
CA LEU A 28 10.80 -10.05 -10.75
C LEU A 28 10.78 -11.50 -11.25
N ASP A 29 11.86 -12.22 -10.99
CA ASP A 29 11.91 -13.67 -11.13
C ASP A 29 12.18 -14.40 -9.80
N LYS A 30 12.21 -15.74 -9.86
CA LYS A 30 12.46 -16.57 -8.66
C LYS A 30 13.86 -16.36 -8.09
N ALA A 31 14.84 -16.05 -8.93
CA ALA A 31 16.21 -15.84 -8.48
C ALA A 31 16.32 -14.49 -7.74
N ASP A 32 15.60 -13.45 -8.16
CA ASP A 32 15.53 -12.18 -7.44
C ASP A 32 15.06 -12.39 -5.99
N VAL A 33 13.98 -13.15 -5.80
CA VAL A 33 13.41 -13.42 -4.46
C VAL A 33 14.30 -14.37 -3.64
N GLN A 34 14.88 -15.40 -4.26
CA GLN A 34 15.75 -16.35 -3.54
C GLN A 34 17.05 -15.70 -3.04
N ASN A 35 17.54 -14.67 -3.74
CA ASN A 35 18.79 -13.97 -3.43
C ASN A 35 18.54 -12.59 -2.83
N GLU A 36 17.33 -12.31 -2.34
CA GLU A 36 17.00 -11.00 -1.80
C GLU A 36 17.77 -10.68 -0.52
N ASN A 37 17.98 -9.37 -0.29
CA ASN A 37 18.45 -8.90 1.01
C ASN A 37 17.24 -8.85 1.96
N PRO A 38 17.25 -9.52 3.13
CA PRO A 38 16.15 -9.42 4.09
C PRO A 38 15.85 -7.98 4.53
N ASP A 39 16.86 -7.11 4.61
CA ASP A 39 16.69 -5.69 4.96
C ASP A 39 16.18 -4.85 3.78
N TRP A 40 16.30 -5.37 2.55
CA TRP A 40 15.83 -4.74 1.32
C TRP A 40 15.26 -5.78 0.35
N PRO A 41 14.04 -6.30 0.62
CA PRO A 41 13.46 -7.39 -0.16
C PRO A 41 13.32 -7.05 -1.64
N ALA A 42 13.21 -8.06 -2.49
CA ALA A 42 13.26 -7.89 -3.95
C ALA A 42 12.16 -6.94 -4.47
N TYR A 43 10.96 -6.95 -3.88
CA TYR A 43 9.86 -6.05 -4.26
C TYR A 43 10.24 -4.58 -4.16
N LYS A 44 11.19 -4.21 -3.28
CA LYS A 44 11.63 -2.82 -3.10
C LYS A 44 12.32 -2.23 -4.33
N LYS A 45 12.68 -3.05 -5.32
CA LYS A 45 13.11 -2.58 -6.64
C LYS A 45 12.04 -1.73 -7.33
N TYR A 46 10.76 -2.08 -7.17
CA TYR A 46 9.63 -1.40 -7.81
C TYR A 46 8.60 -0.82 -6.82
N PHE A 47 8.69 -1.15 -5.52
CA PHE A 47 7.86 -0.61 -4.44
C PHE A 47 8.71 -0.33 -3.17
N MET A 48 9.33 0.85 -3.12
CA MET A 48 10.45 1.18 -2.23
C MET A 48 10.04 1.92 -0.95
N HIS A 49 8.83 2.47 -0.92
CA HIS A 49 8.30 3.28 0.17
C HIS A 49 7.40 2.44 1.09
N GLY A 50 6.92 3.06 2.18
CA GLY A 50 5.92 2.43 3.05
C GLY A 50 4.55 2.38 2.38
N THR A 51 3.71 1.46 2.81
CA THR A 51 2.32 1.30 2.34
C THR A 51 1.33 2.22 3.06
N SER A 52 1.67 2.67 4.27
CA SER A 52 0.78 3.49 5.08
C SER A 52 1.54 4.40 6.03
N HIS A 53 1.05 5.63 6.19
CA HIS A 53 1.39 6.52 7.30
C HIS A 53 0.13 7.04 7.99
N HIS A 54 0.28 7.60 9.19
CA HIS A 54 -0.81 8.27 9.87
C HIS A 54 -1.24 9.53 9.10
N MET A 55 -2.54 9.84 9.15
CA MET A 55 -3.15 11.01 8.53
C MET A 55 -3.97 11.79 9.56
N GLY A 56 -3.91 13.11 9.53
CA GLY A 56 -4.72 13.94 10.41
C GLY A 56 -4.51 15.43 10.19
N LEU A 57 -3.97 16.15 11.17
CA LEU A 57 -3.72 17.59 11.03
C LEU A 57 -2.57 17.88 10.08
N ASP A 58 -1.56 17.00 10.09
CA ASP A 58 -0.48 16.96 9.11
C ASP A 58 -0.71 15.79 8.14
N THR A 59 -0.24 15.93 6.90
CA THR A 59 -0.34 14.85 5.89
C THR A 59 0.36 13.59 6.36
N HIS A 60 1.57 13.73 6.91
CA HIS A 60 2.26 12.66 7.63
C HIS A 60 2.12 12.96 9.13
N ASP A 61 1.00 12.54 9.71
CA ASP A 61 0.69 12.89 11.09
C ASP A 61 1.51 12.05 12.09
N TYR A 62 1.59 12.55 13.31
CA TYR A 62 2.24 11.85 14.41
C TYR A 62 1.45 10.58 14.82
N GLY A 63 2.16 9.48 15.04
CA GLY A 63 1.61 8.30 15.70
C GLY A 63 2.69 7.27 16.05
N ILE A 64 2.43 6.48 17.08
CA ILE A 64 3.38 5.47 17.58
C ILE A 64 3.20 4.18 16.75
N LEU A 65 4.11 3.96 15.80
CA LEU A 65 4.04 2.82 14.87
C LEU A 65 4.39 1.46 15.51
N THR A 66 5.00 1.47 16.70
CA THR A 66 5.35 0.25 17.44
C THR A 66 4.23 -0.27 18.34
N GLU A 67 3.12 0.47 18.45
CA GLU A 67 1.95 0.05 19.20
C GLU A 67 0.88 -0.53 18.26
N PRO A 68 0.02 -1.44 18.75
CA PRO A 68 -1.07 -1.97 17.94
C PRO A 68 -2.03 -0.86 17.50
N MET A 69 -2.48 -0.95 16.24
CA MET A 69 -3.50 -0.05 15.70
C MET A 69 -4.77 -0.11 16.54
N GLN A 70 -5.42 1.03 16.70
CA GLN A 70 -6.65 1.17 17.48
C GLN A 70 -7.77 1.75 16.61
N ALA A 71 -9.02 1.53 17.04
CA ALA A 71 -10.18 2.16 16.40
C ALA A 71 -10.04 3.69 16.40
N ASN A 72 -10.55 4.32 15.34
CA ASN A 72 -10.47 5.76 15.04
C ASN A 72 -9.10 6.28 14.63
N MET A 73 -8.04 5.46 14.58
CA MET A 73 -6.82 5.85 13.88
C MET A 73 -7.10 5.98 12.38
N VAL A 74 -6.47 6.97 11.74
CA VAL A 74 -6.57 7.23 10.30
C VAL A 74 -5.22 6.98 9.65
N PHE A 75 -5.23 6.25 8.54
CA PHE A 75 -4.04 5.90 7.77
C PHE A 75 -4.29 6.06 6.28
N THR A 76 -3.23 6.33 5.53
CA THR A 76 -3.20 6.10 4.07
C THR A 76 -3.09 4.60 3.78
N VAL A 77 -3.51 4.16 2.60
CA VAL A 77 -3.23 2.85 2.02
C VAL A 77 -2.79 3.09 0.58
N GLU A 78 -1.49 3.05 0.33
CA GLU A 78 -0.88 3.65 -0.87
C GLU A 78 0.11 2.72 -1.62
N PRO A 79 -0.27 1.49 -2.01
CA PRO A 79 0.61 0.64 -2.80
C PRO A 79 0.93 1.27 -4.17
N GLY A 80 2.17 1.11 -4.63
CA GLY A 80 2.60 1.59 -5.93
C GLY A 80 3.64 0.68 -6.60
N ILE A 81 3.65 0.71 -7.93
CA ILE A 81 4.66 0.05 -8.76
C ILE A 81 5.25 1.10 -9.68
N TYR A 82 6.58 1.23 -9.64
CA TYR A 82 7.32 2.19 -10.44
C TYR A 82 8.36 1.43 -11.28
N ILE A 83 8.35 1.64 -12.59
CA ILE A 83 9.23 1.00 -13.58
C ILE A 83 10.09 2.10 -14.23
N PRO A 84 11.23 2.47 -13.62
CA PRO A 84 12.03 3.61 -14.07
C PRO A 84 12.55 3.47 -15.51
N ASP A 85 12.91 2.25 -15.92
CA ASP A 85 13.43 1.96 -17.26
C ASP A 85 12.41 2.28 -18.38
N GLU A 86 11.12 2.26 -18.03
CA GLU A 86 10.01 2.61 -18.94
C GLU A 86 9.51 4.04 -18.72
N GLY A 87 9.99 4.75 -17.69
CA GLY A 87 9.44 6.04 -17.28
C GLY A 87 7.99 5.95 -16.81
N PHE A 88 7.57 4.79 -16.29
CA PHE A 88 6.19 4.49 -15.93
C PHE A 88 6.04 4.25 -14.42
N GLY A 89 4.92 4.66 -13.85
CA GLY A 89 4.63 4.39 -12.44
C GLY A 89 3.19 4.68 -12.09
N ILE A 90 2.61 3.82 -11.26
CA ILE A 90 1.24 3.93 -10.78
C ILE A 90 1.26 3.77 -9.25
N ARG A 91 0.51 4.65 -8.57
CA ARG A 91 0.13 4.51 -7.16
C ARG A 91 -1.35 4.80 -7.05
N ILE A 92 -2.08 3.95 -6.33
CA ILE A 92 -3.47 4.16 -5.97
C ILE A 92 -3.49 4.26 -4.44
N GLU A 93 -4.09 5.33 -3.93
CA GLU A 93 -3.99 5.70 -2.53
C GLU A 93 -5.35 6.13 -1.99
N ASP A 94 -5.75 5.51 -0.88
CA ASP A 94 -6.98 5.83 -0.16
C ASP A 94 -6.71 6.17 1.31
N ASP A 95 -7.49 7.09 1.87
CA ASP A 95 -7.53 7.39 3.29
C ASP A 95 -8.59 6.54 4.00
N VAL A 96 -8.21 5.85 5.07
CA VAL A 96 -9.11 4.94 5.78
C VAL A 96 -9.11 5.16 7.29
N VAL A 97 -10.28 4.97 7.92
CA VAL A 97 -10.48 5.05 9.37
C VAL A 97 -10.66 3.64 9.94
N VAL A 98 -9.76 3.23 10.83
CA VAL A 98 -9.86 1.92 11.51
C VAL A 98 -11.14 1.87 12.33
N GLN A 99 -11.97 0.86 12.08
CA GLN A 99 -13.23 0.64 12.81
C GLN A 99 -13.00 -0.25 14.04
N GLU A 100 -13.92 -0.21 15.01
CA GLU A 100 -13.89 -1.14 16.15
C GLU A 100 -13.97 -2.62 15.73
N LYS A 101 -14.71 -2.90 14.65
CA LYS A 101 -14.90 -4.23 14.06
C LYS A 101 -15.06 -4.11 12.55
N GLY A 102 -14.62 -5.13 11.83
CA GLY A 102 -14.77 -5.19 10.36
C GLY A 102 -13.67 -4.44 9.62
N GLU A 103 -13.94 -4.18 8.35
CA GLU A 103 -13.04 -3.45 7.46
C GLU A 103 -12.95 -1.96 7.83
N PRO A 104 -11.81 -1.31 7.58
CA PRO A 104 -11.69 0.12 7.82
C PRO A 104 -12.64 0.90 6.90
N PHE A 105 -13.16 2.03 7.40
CA PHE A 105 -14.04 2.88 6.61
C PHE A 105 -13.20 3.72 5.65
N ASN A 106 -13.37 3.49 4.35
CA ASN A 106 -12.69 4.24 3.31
C ASN A 106 -13.38 5.60 3.07
N LEU A 107 -12.63 6.68 3.30
CA LEU A 107 -13.07 8.07 3.13
C LEU A 107 -13.12 8.51 1.67
N MET A 108 -12.38 7.82 0.80
CA MET A 108 -12.17 8.14 -0.60
C MET A 108 -12.94 7.22 -1.55
N LYS A 109 -13.71 6.25 -1.03
CA LYS A 109 -14.48 5.22 -1.76
C LYS A 109 -15.41 5.68 -2.90
N ASN A 110 -15.67 6.98 -3.03
CA ASN A 110 -16.51 7.54 -4.09
C ASN A 110 -15.67 8.09 -5.26
N ILE A 111 -14.35 8.00 -5.17
CA ILE A 111 -13.41 8.33 -6.23
C ILE A 111 -13.13 7.03 -7.00
N PRO A 112 -13.27 7.02 -8.33
CA PRO A 112 -13.05 5.82 -9.15
C PRO A 112 -11.58 5.42 -9.14
N ILE A 113 -11.33 4.12 -8.99
CA ILE A 113 -9.98 3.53 -9.06
C ILE A 113 -9.85 2.43 -10.10
N GLU A 114 -10.98 1.89 -10.57
CA GLU A 114 -11.02 0.88 -11.63
C GLU A 114 -10.79 1.55 -12.98
N ALA A 115 -9.96 0.92 -13.82
CA ALA A 115 -9.55 1.49 -15.11
C ALA A 115 -10.77 1.80 -16.00
N GLU A 116 -11.73 0.88 -16.08
CA GLU A 116 -12.93 1.05 -16.89
C GLU A 116 -13.78 2.25 -16.41
N GLU A 117 -13.95 2.43 -15.10
CA GLU A 117 -14.73 3.54 -14.55
C GLU A 117 -14.04 4.89 -14.83
N ILE A 118 -12.71 4.93 -14.70
CA ILE A 118 -11.91 6.12 -15.03
C ILE A 118 -12.05 6.45 -16.52
N GLU A 119 -11.88 5.47 -17.40
CA GLU A 119 -12.00 5.65 -18.85
C GLU A 119 -13.42 6.14 -19.23
N GLU A 120 -14.47 5.57 -18.64
CA GLU A 120 -15.84 6.01 -18.88
C GLU A 120 -16.07 7.46 -18.47
N LEU A 121 -15.49 7.91 -17.35
CA LEU A 121 -15.62 9.29 -16.88
C LEU A 121 -14.83 10.28 -17.74
N MET A 122 -13.65 9.89 -18.22
CA MET A 122 -12.83 10.73 -19.10
C MET A 122 -13.43 10.92 -20.50
N ASN A 123 -14.26 9.97 -20.95
CA ASN A 123 -14.89 10.01 -22.27
C ASN A 123 -16.26 10.74 -22.28
N LYS A 124 -16.67 11.36 -21.18
CA LYS A 124 -17.87 12.22 -21.09
C LYS A 124 -17.55 13.67 -21.47
#